data_AF-F2KIU0-F1
#
_entry.id   AF-F2KIU0-F1
#
_cell.length_a   1.000
_cell.length_b   1.000
_cell.length_c   1.000
_cell.angle_alpha   90.00
_cell.angle_beta   90.00
_cell.angle_gamma   90.00
#
_symmetry.space_group_name_H-M   'P 1'
#
loop_
_entity.id
_entity.type
_entity.pdbx_description
1 polymer ?
#
loop_
_entity_poly.entity_id
_entity_poly.type
_entity_poly.pdbx_seq_one_letter_code
_entity_poly.pdbx_strand_id
1 'polypeptide(L)'
;MSVTTMGIKLDGETRARLKSAAAKLDRTSHWFMKKAILNLIEKVEAGAGVEAFVAVETLERDTLRHSIARQRANKGLRDDTALMASAKGGVHGA
;
A
#
# COMPACT_ATOMS: atom_id res chain seq x y z
N MET A 1 16.68 7.82 18.77
CA MET A 1 15.82 7.13 17.78
C MET A 1 15.46 8.14 16.71
N SER A 2 15.80 7.91 15.44
CA SER A 2 15.34 8.76 14.34
C SER A 2 13.82 8.63 14.20
N VAL A 3 13.12 9.76 14.10
CA VAL A 3 11.68 9.82 13.87
C VAL A 3 11.45 10.40 12.49
N THR A 4 10.68 9.69 11.66
CA THR A 4 10.30 10.16 10.33
C THR A 4 8.78 10.32 10.27
N THR A 5 8.32 11.45 9.75
CA THR A 5 6.89 11.71 9.54
C THR A 5 6.47 11.12 8.20
N MET A 6 5.44 10.27 8.20
CA MET A 6 4.80 9.76 7.00
C MET A 6 3.39 10.34 6.86
N GLY A 7 3.04 10.83 5.66
CA GLY A 7 1.70 11.34 5.36
C GLY A 7 0.80 10.26 4.77
N ILE A 8 -0.46 10.22 5.20
CA ILE A 8 -1.51 9.36 4.64
C ILE A 8 -2.58 10.24 4.01
N LYS A 9 -2.95 9.96 2.76
CA LYS A 9 -4.03 10.68 2.07
C LYS A 9 -5.37 10.10 2.52
N LEU A 10 -6.21 10.94 3.09
CA LEU A 10 -7.58 10.61 3.51
C LEU A 10 -8.53 11.63 2.90
N ASP A 11 -9.71 11.17 2.50
CA ASP A 11 -10.81 12.07 2.17
C ASP A 11 -11.35 12.77 3.44
N GLY A 12 -12.21 13.78 3.24
CA GLY A 12 -12.75 14.57 4.34
C GLY A 12 -13.62 13.77 5.31
N GLU A 13 -14.39 12.80 4.80
CA GLU A 13 -15.28 11.96 5.61
C GLU A 13 -14.45 11.03 6.50
N THR A 14 -13.47 10.33 5.92
CA THR A 14 -12.57 9.43 6.67
C THR A 14 -11.78 10.18 7.74
N ARG A 15 -11.30 11.39 7.43
CA ARG A 15 -10.62 12.25 8.42
C ARG A 15 -11.53 12.64 9.58
N ALA A 16 -12.80 12.98 9.29
CA ALA A 16 -13.77 13.31 10.33
C ALA A 16 -14.06 12.10 11.23
N ARG A 17 -14.29 10.92 10.64
CA ARG A 17 -14.49 9.65 11.36
C ARG A 17 -13.31 9.31 12.27
N LEU A 18 -12.08 9.48 11.77
CA LEU A 18 -10.86 9.31 12.56
C LEU A 18 -10.81 10.25 13.78
N LYS A 19 -11.14 11.53 13.59
CA LYS A 19 -11.16 12.51 14.69
C LYS A 19 -12.20 12.12 15.74
N SER A 20 -13.40 11.75 15.31
CA SER A 20 -14.47 11.31 16.22
C SER A 20 -14.12 10.02 16.97
N ALA A 21 -13.50 9.04 16.31
CA ALA A 21 -13.08 7.79 16.95
C ALA A 21 -12.02 8.04 18.04
N ALA A 22 -11.02 8.89 17.75
CA ALA A 22 -10.00 9.26 18.72
C ALA A 22 -10.60 10.02 19.92
N ALA A 23 -11.52 10.95 19.67
CA ALA A 23 -12.20 11.73 20.71
C ALA A 23 -13.04 10.86 21.66
N LYS A 24 -13.70 9.80 21.15
CA LYS A 24 -14.43 8.84 22.00
C LYS A 24 -13.55 8.12 23.03
N LEU A 25 -12.25 8.01 22.76
CA LEU A 25 -11.27 7.39 23.64
C LEU A 25 -10.49 8.43 24.47
N ASP A 26 -10.86 9.71 24.39
CA ASP A 26 -10.13 10.82 25.01
C ASP A 26 -8.67 10.93 24.53
N ARG A 27 -8.43 10.73 23.22
CA ARG A 27 -7.07 10.76 22.65
C ARG A 27 -6.99 11.60 21.38
N THR A 28 -5.77 12.04 21.07
CA THR A 28 -5.49 12.78 19.83
C THR A 28 -5.50 11.84 18.62
N SER A 29 -5.87 12.35 17.44
CA SER A 29 -5.83 11.55 16.19
C SER A 29 -4.44 11.02 15.87
N HIS A 30 -3.38 11.77 16.20
CA HIS A 30 -2.00 11.31 16.03
C HIS A 30 -1.70 10.10 16.92
N TRP A 31 -2.00 10.17 18.23
CA TRP A 31 -1.80 9.03 19.13
C TRP A 31 -2.62 7.81 18.70
N PHE A 32 -3.88 8.03 18.32
CA PHE A 32 -4.79 6.98 17.87
C PHE A 32 -4.25 6.26 16.63
N MET A 33 -3.82 7.01 15.60
CA MET A 33 -3.24 6.42 14.40
C MET A 33 -1.96 5.64 14.70
N LYS A 34 -1.08 6.17 15.56
CA LYS A 34 0.13 5.46 15.97
C LYS A 34 -0.21 4.13 16.65
N LYS A 35 -1.21 4.11 17.54
CA LYS A 35 -1.64 2.88 18.22
C LYS A 35 -2.34 1.89 17.28
N ALA A 36 -3.14 2.38 16.35
CA ALA A 36 -3.78 1.53 15.34
C ALA A 36 -2.74 0.83 14.45
N ILE A 37 -1.70 1.55 14.01
CA ILE A 37 -0.61 0.97 13.21
C ILE A 37 0.14 -0.12 13.98
N LEU A 38 0.50 0.16 15.25
CA LEU A 38 1.20 -0.83 16.07
C LEU A 38 0.37 -2.10 16.27
N ASN A 39 -0.92 -1.95 16.57
CA ASN A 39 -1.81 -3.10 16.73
C ASN A 39 -1.99 -3.90 15.42
N LEU A 40 -1.99 -3.21 14.28
CA LEU A 40 -2.08 -3.87 12.99
C LEU A 40 -0.84 -4.70 12.69
N ILE A 41 0.35 -4.16 12.98
CA ILE A 41 1.63 -4.89 12.83
C ILE A 41 1.63 -6.14 13.72
N GLU A 42 1.27 -6.00 15.00
CA GLU A 42 1.21 -7.13 15.95
C GLU A 42 0.32 -8.27 15.44
N LYS A 43 -0.83 -7.94 14.83
CA LYS A 43 -1.74 -8.94 14.24
C LYS A 43 -1.12 -9.65 13.05
N VAL A 44 -0.44 -8.91 12.17
CA VAL A 44 0.25 -9.50 11.01
C VAL A 44 1.40 -10.39 11.46
N GLU A 45 2.18 -9.97 12.45
CA GLU A 45 3.25 -10.78 13.06
C GLU A 45 2.72 -12.06 13.72
N ALA A 46 1.49 -12.02 14.25
CA ALA A 46 0.79 -13.20 14.77
C ALA A 46 0.18 -14.10 13.67
N GLY A 47 0.35 -13.76 12.39
CA GLY A 47 -0.08 -14.57 11.25
C GLY A 47 -1.39 -14.14 10.60
N ALA A 48 -1.96 -12.98 10.94
CA ALA A 48 -3.13 -12.47 10.24
C ALA A 48 -2.81 -12.10 8.77
N GLY A 49 -3.58 -12.66 7.83
CA GLY A 49 -3.53 -12.31 6.42
C GLY A 49 -4.29 -11.02 6.08
N VAL A 50 -4.22 -10.59 4.81
CA VAL A 50 -4.88 -9.37 4.33
C VAL A 50 -6.41 -9.45 4.43
N GLU A 51 -6.97 -10.66 4.36
CA GLU A 51 -8.38 -10.99 4.55
C GLU A 51 -8.92 -10.63 5.94
N ALA A 52 -8.04 -10.46 6.94
CA ALA A 52 -8.45 -9.99 8.27
C ALA A 52 -8.77 -8.48 8.30
N PHE A 53 -8.42 -7.74 7.24
CA PHE A 53 -8.47 -6.27 7.20
C PHE A 53 -9.27 -5.73 6.01
N VAL A 54 -9.37 -6.51 4.94
CA VAL A 54 -10.11 -6.18 3.73
C VAL A 54 -11.35 -7.06 3.66
N ALA A 55 -12.50 -6.46 3.32
CA ALA A 55 -13.73 -7.22 3.11
C ALA A 55 -13.50 -8.31 2.05
N VAL A 56 -13.94 -9.54 2.31
CA VAL A 56 -13.69 -10.71 1.45
C VAL A 56 -14.16 -10.44 0.02
N GLU A 57 -15.27 -9.72 -0.14
CA GLU A 57 -15.86 -9.33 -1.42
C GLU A 57 -14.99 -8.39 -2.24
N THR A 58 -14.08 -7.66 -1.59
CA THR A 58 -13.15 -6.71 -2.23
C THR A 58 -11.72 -7.23 -2.34
N LEU A 59 -11.43 -8.37 -1.73
CA LEU A 59 -10.09 -8.91 -1.57
C LEU A 59 -9.39 -9.15 -2.91
N GLU A 60 -10.10 -9.68 -3.91
CA GLU A 60 -9.53 -9.90 -5.25
C GLU A 60 -9.11 -8.59 -5.93
N ARG A 61 -9.98 -7.57 -5.87
CA ARG A 61 -9.69 -6.25 -6.45
C ARG A 61 -8.53 -5.57 -5.72
N ASP A 62 -8.50 -5.69 -4.40
CA ASP A 62 -7.41 -5.15 -3.58
C ASP A 62 -6.08 -5.82 -3.93
N THR A 63 -6.06 -7.16 -3.99
CA THR A 63 -4.89 -7.95 -4.38
C THR A 63 -4.42 -7.61 -5.80
N LEU A 64 -5.32 -7.30 -6.72
CA LEU A 64 -4.96 -6.87 -8.08
C LEU A 64 -4.29 -5.50 -8.11
N ARG A 65 -4.71 -4.57 -7.24
CA ARG A 65 -4.23 -3.17 -7.26
C ARG A 65 -3.02 -2.93 -6.37
N HIS A 66 -2.93 -3.61 -5.23
CA HIS A 66 -2.01 -3.25 -4.15
C HIS A 66 -0.99 -4.35 -3.80
N SER A 67 -1.01 -5.49 -4.50
CA SER A 67 0.00 -6.55 -4.30
C SER A 67 1.38 -6.13 -4.82
N ILE A 68 2.36 -6.08 -3.90
CA ILE A 68 3.78 -5.86 -4.23
C ILE A 68 4.31 -6.99 -5.13
N ALA A 69 3.88 -8.23 -4.92
CA ALA A 69 4.29 -9.37 -5.75
C ALA A 69 3.88 -9.16 -7.22
N ARG A 70 2.65 -8.70 -7.46
CA ARG A 70 2.18 -8.33 -8.80
C ARG A 70 2.88 -7.09 -9.36
N GLN A 71 3.13 -6.08 -8.53
CA GLN A 71 3.88 -4.89 -8.95
C GLN A 71 5.29 -5.27 -9.43
N ARG A 72 5.97 -6.17 -8.70
CA ARG A 72 7.31 -6.68 -9.08
C ARG A 72 7.27 -7.46 -10.39
N ALA A 73 6.30 -8.36 -10.55
CA ALA A 73 6.12 -9.13 -11.78
C ALA A 73 5.85 -8.20 -13.00
N ASN A 74 4.96 -7.22 -12.85
CA ASN A 74 4.67 -6.25 -13.91
C ASN A 74 5.88 -5.36 -14.24
N LYS A 75 6.71 -5.02 -13.24
CA LYS A 75 7.94 -4.26 -13.47
C LYS A 75 8.98 -5.10 -14.24
N GLY A 76 9.16 -6.37 -13.87
CA GLY A 76 10.06 -7.30 -14.60
C GLY A 76 9.68 -7.45 -16.08
N LEU A 77 8.38 -7.60 -16.37
CA LEU A 77 7.90 -7.66 -17.76
C LEU A 77 8.22 -6.41 -18.57
N ARG A 78 8.17 -5.23 -17.94
CA ARG A 78 8.54 -3.95 -18.59
C ARG A 78 10.03 -3.86 -18.86
N ASP A 79 10.86 -4.31 -17.91
CA ASP A 79 12.31 -4.31 -18.04
C ASP A 79 12.76 -5.26 -19.19
N ASP A 80 12.09 -6.40 -19.40
CA ASP A 80 12.36 -7.32 -20.53
C ASP A 80 11.91 -6.77 -21.90
N THR A 81 10.73 -6.10 -21.96
CA THR A 81 10.27 -5.46 -23.21
C THR A 81 11.15 -4.28 -23.64
N ALA A 82 11.76 -3.57 -22.69
CA ALA A 82 12.68 -2.47 -22.98
C ALA A 82 13.99 -2.98 -23.63
N LEU A 83 14.48 -4.17 -23.25
CA LEU A 83 15.69 -4.76 -23.84
C LEU A 83 15.48 -5.21 -25.29
N MET A 84 14.27 -5.68 -25.64
CA MET A 84 13.94 -6.14 -27.01
C MET A 84 13.68 -4.99 -27.99
N ALA A 85 13.26 -3.81 -27.53
CA ALA A 85 13.05 -2.65 -28.38
C ALA A 85 14.35 -2.04 -28.92
N SER A 86 15.48 -2.26 -28.25
CA SER A 86 16.78 -1.68 -28.64
C SER A 86 17.51 -2.44 -29.76
N ALA A 87 16.99 -3.60 -30.20
CA ALA A 87 17.63 -4.46 -31.20
C ALA A 87 17.16 -4.23 -32.66
N LYS A 88 16.26 -3.27 -32.92
CA LYS A 88 15.68 -3.04 -34.27
C LYS A 88 16.18 -1.81 -35.04
N GLY A 89 17.28 -1.17 -34.61
CA GLY A 89 17.76 0.10 -35.19
C GLY A 89 19.07 0.04 -36.00
N GLY A 90 19.41 -1.09 -36.64
CA GLY A 90 20.74 -1.24 -37.26
C GLY A 90 20.79 -2.07 -38.53
N VAL A 91 19.98 -1.76 -39.55
CA VAL A 91 20.25 -2.15 -40.94
C VAL A 91 19.69 -1.06 -41.86
N HIS A 92 20.42 -0.77 -42.96
CA HIS A 92 20.28 0.28 -44.00
C HIS A 92 21.13 1.53 -43.69
N GLY A 93 22.19 1.87 -44.42
CA GLY A 93 22.71 1.38 -45.69
C GLY A 93 23.62 2.46 -46.31
N ALA A 94 24.43 2.02 -47.27
CA ALA A 94 25.40 2.77 -48.10
C ALA A 94 26.76 3.11 -47.46
#